data_AF-A0A327K783-F1
#
_entry.id   AF-A0A327K783-F1
#
_cell.length_a   1.000
_cell.length_b   1.000
_cell.length_c   1.000
_cell.angle_alpha   90.00
_cell.angle_beta   90.00
_cell.angle_gamma   90.00
#
_symmetry.space_group_name_H-M   'P 1'
#
loop_
_entity.id
_entity.type
_entity.pdbx_description
1 polymer ?
#
loop_
_entity_poly.entity_id
_entity_poly.type
_entity_poly.pdbx_seq_one_letter_code
_entity_poly.pdbx_strand_id
1 'polypeptide(L)'
;MTTLTVLETLHKARSLVADGTCPGVFEAVRSLAGEASGLTRDCVYYALLDTVATGGAASLSGLQRTNGAALALFDATIARLAARLH
;
A
#
# COMPACT_ATOMS: atom_id res chain seq x y z
N MET A 1 14.92 17.15 -4.17
CA MET A 1 14.55 15.77 -3.78
C MET A 1 13.53 15.28 -4.79
N THR A 2 13.75 14.13 -5.42
CA THR A 2 12.77 13.51 -6.32
C THR A 2 11.66 12.90 -5.47
N THR A 3 10.41 13.26 -5.75
CA THR A 3 9.24 12.69 -5.07
C THR A 3 8.95 11.30 -5.58
N LEU A 4 8.63 10.36 -4.68
CA LEU A 4 8.25 8.99 -5.05
C LEU A 4 7.01 8.98 -5.94
N THR A 5 7.00 8.06 -6.92
CA THR A 5 5.82 7.69 -7.69
C THR A 5 4.87 6.81 -6.86
N VAL A 6 3.67 6.54 -7.39
CA VAL A 6 2.68 5.67 -6.72
C VAL A 6 3.22 4.25 -6.51
N LEU A 7 3.87 3.66 -7.53
CA LEU A 7 4.44 2.31 -7.42
C LEU A 7 5.63 2.24 -6.46
N GLU A 8 6.54 3.21 -6.52
CA GLU A 8 7.66 3.28 -5.57
C GLU A 8 7.17 3.46 -4.13
N THR A 9 6.12 4.27 -3.94
CA THR A 9 5.49 4.45 -2.62
C THR A 9 4.88 3.15 -2.11
N LEU A 10 4.20 2.37 -2.97
CA LEU A 10 3.66 1.05 -2.60
C LEU A 10 4.77 0.04 -2.23
N HIS A 11 5.83 -0.05 -3.04
CA HIS A 11 6.96 -0.93 -2.75
C HIS A 11 7.67 -0.57 -1.45
N LYS A 12 7.88 0.72 -1.20
CA LYS A 12 8.55 1.19 0.01
C LYS A 12 7.67 0.98 1.25
N ALA A 13 6.38 1.29 1.17
CA ALA A 13 5.44 1.02 2.27
C ALA A 13 5.33 -0.47 2.59
N ARG A 14 5.30 -1.34 1.56
CA ARG A 14 5.37 -2.79 1.74
C ARG A 14 6.63 -3.22 2.49
N SER A 15 7.78 -2.67 2.11
CA SER A 15 9.07 -2.98 2.76
C SER A 15 9.07 -2.59 4.24
N LEU A 16 8.54 -1.40 4.57
CA LEU A 16 8.40 -0.95 5.95
C LEU A 16 7.52 -1.89 6.81
N VAL A 17 6.48 -2.49 6.23
CA VAL A 17 5.65 -3.49 6.92
C VAL A 17 6.38 -4.84 7.03
N ALA A 18 7.10 -5.25 5.99
CA ALA A 18 7.87 -6.50 5.99
C ALA A 18 8.98 -6.48 7.05
N ASP A 19 9.65 -5.34 7.20
CA ASP A 19 10.72 -5.12 8.18
C ASP A 19 10.18 -4.91 9.61
N GLY A 20 8.85 -4.85 9.78
CA GLY A 20 8.21 -4.59 11.07
C GLY A 20 8.35 -3.13 11.56
N THR A 21 8.90 -2.24 10.74
CA THR A 21 9.05 -0.80 11.04
C THR A 21 7.69 -0.11 11.17
N CYS A 22 6.70 -0.57 10.41
CA CYS A 22 5.32 -0.08 10.51
C CYS A 22 4.36 -1.26 10.73
N PRO A 23 3.42 -1.17 11.70
CA PRO A 23 2.52 -2.26 12.05
C PRO A 23 1.37 -2.46 11.05
N GLY A 24 1.21 -1.58 10.06
CA GLY A 24 0.11 -1.70 9.11
C GLY A 24 0.18 -0.76 7.92
N VAL A 25 -0.73 -1.01 6.97
CA VAL A 25 -0.79 -0.37 5.66
C VAL A 25 -0.87 1.16 5.76
N PHE A 26 -1.79 1.69 6.58
CA PHE A 26 -1.98 3.14 6.67
C PHE A 26 -0.82 3.87 7.33
N GLU A 27 -0.16 3.25 8.31
CA GLU A 27 0.99 3.84 8.98
C GLU A 27 2.22 3.84 8.06
N ALA A 28 2.43 2.75 7.32
CA ALA A 28 3.52 2.64 6.35
C ALA A 28 3.41 3.66 5.20
N VAL A 29 2.20 3.98 4.72
CA VAL A 29 2.02 5.01 3.68
C VAL A 29 2.17 6.41 4.26
N ARG A 30 1.73 6.63 5.51
CA ARG A 30 1.83 7.93 6.19
C ARG A 30 3.27 8.29 6.55
N SER A 31 4.09 7.31 6.93
CA SER A 31 5.50 7.55 7.27
C SER A 31 6.33 8.06 6.07
N LEU A 32 5.85 7.82 4.85
CA LEU A 32 6.45 8.33 3.61
C LEU A 32 6.08 9.79 3.30
N ALA A 33 5.50 10.55 4.25
CA ALA A 33 5.06 11.92 4.00
C ALA A 33 6.17 12.90 3.58
N GLY A 34 7.42 12.61 3.96
CA GLY A 34 8.60 13.38 3.55
C GLY A 34 9.16 13.00 2.17
N GLU A 35 8.66 11.93 1.55
CA GLU A 35 9.20 11.37 0.31
C GLU A 35 8.18 11.28 -0.83
N ALA A 36 6.91 11.05 -0.50
CA ALA A 36 5.79 11.01 -1.42
C ALA A 36 4.94 12.27 -1.27
N SER A 37 4.47 12.84 -2.38
CA SER A 37 3.54 13.97 -2.35
C SER A 37 2.19 13.59 -1.72
N GLY A 38 1.40 14.57 -1.26
CA GLY A 38 0.04 14.32 -0.76
C GLY A 38 -0.82 13.56 -1.79
N LEU A 39 -0.82 14.05 -3.04
CA LEU A 39 -1.52 13.40 -4.16
C LEU A 39 -1.06 11.96 -4.40
N THR A 40 0.25 11.70 -4.34
CA THR A 40 0.79 10.34 -4.49
C THR A 40 0.24 9.42 -3.39
N ARG A 41 0.25 9.88 -2.13
CA ARG A 41 -0.26 9.09 -1.00
C ARG A 41 -1.77 8.85 -1.12
N ASP A 42 -2.53 9.84 -1.58
CA ASP A 42 -3.97 9.69 -1.83
C ASP A 42 -4.23 8.65 -2.92
N CYS A 43 -3.50 8.70 -4.04
CA CYS A 43 -3.59 7.68 -5.08
C CYS A 43 -3.27 6.28 -4.53
N VAL A 44 -2.27 6.15 -3.66
CA VAL A 44 -1.93 4.88 -2.99
C VAL A 44 -3.09 4.40 -2.12
N TYR A 45 -3.67 5.27 -1.28
CA TYR A 45 -4.81 4.91 -0.45
C TYR A 45 -6.01 4.44 -1.27
N TYR A 46 -6.36 5.17 -2.33
CA TYR A 46 -7.45 4.76 -3.22
C TYR A 46 -7.15 3.44 -3.94
N ALA A 47 -5.91 3.23 -4.40
CA ALA A 47 -5.53 1.98 -5.05
C ALA A 47 -5.61 0.77 -4.10
N LEU A 48 -5.25 0.95 -2.83
CA LEU A 48 -5.38 -0.07 -1.79
C LEU A 48 -6.86 -0.37 -1.49
N LEU A 49 -7.68 0.67 -1.29
CA LEU A 49 -9.12 0.54 -1.05
C LEU A 49 -9.84 -0.16 -2.21
N ASP A 50 -9.51 0.20 -3.44
CA ASP A 50 -10.06 -0.42 -4.65
C ASP A 50 -9.67 -1.90 -4.73
N THR A 51 -8.43 -2.24 -4.38
CA THR A 51 -7.96 -3.64 -4.34
C THR A 51 -8.73 -4.45 -3.29
N VAL A 52 -8.95 -3.87 -2.10
CA VAL A 52 -9.79 -4.49 -1.06
C VAL A 52 -11.22 -4.68 -1.54
N ALA A 53 -11.82 -3.68 -2.18
CA ALA A 53 -13.18 -3.75 -2.70
C ALA A 53 -13.33 -4.86 -3.75
N THR A 54 -12.35 -5.01 -4.64
CA THR A 54 -12.32 -6.12 -5.62
C THR A 54 -12.10 -7.49 -4.99
N GLY A 55 -11.52 -7.57 -3.78
CA GLY A 55 -11.26 -8.81 -3.06
C GLY A 55 -12.39 -9.28 -2.11
N GLY A 56 -13.46 -8.49 -1.94
CA GLY A 56 -14.60 -8.82 -1.07
C GLY A 56 -14.45 -8.43 0.42
N ALA A 57 -15.60 -8.32 1.11
CA ALA A 57 -15.73 -7.75 2.47
C ALA A 57 -14.94 -8.46 3.59
N ALA A 58 -14.44 -9.67 3.34
CA ALA A 58 -13.63 -10.42 4.31
C ALA A 58 -12.22 -9.81 4.56
N SER A 59 -11.79 -8.87 3.73
CA SER A 59 -10.39 -8.43 3.67
C SER A 59 -10.03 -7.29 4.66
N LEU A 60 -10.97 -6.39 5.01
CA LEU A 60 -10.67 -5.24 5.90
C LEU A 60 -10.37 -5.63 7.35
N SER A 61 -11.15 -6.56 7.92
CA SER A 61 -10.97 -7.01 9.30
C SER A 61 -9.73 -7.92 9.46
N GLY A 62 -9.28 -8.57 8.38
CA GLY A 62 -8.06 -9.37 8.35
C GLY A 62 -6.78 -8.53 8.32
N LEU A 63 -6.82 -7.36 7.67
CA LEU A 63 -5.70 -6.41 7.59
C LEU A 63 -5.27 -5.82 8.93
N GLN A 64 -6.17 -5.79 9.93
CA GLN A 64 -5.85 -5.31 11.27
C GLN A 64 -5.04 -6.30 12.12
N ARG A 65 -5.00 -7.59 11.75
CA ARG A 65 -4.61 -8.65 12.70
C ARG A 65 -3.31 -9.37 12.36
N THR A 66 -2.77 -9.23 11.15
CA THR A 66 -1.51 -9.87 10.74
C THR A 66 -0.75 -9.05 9.68
N ASN A 67 0.57 -8.88 9.86
CA ASN A 67 1.44 -8.27 8.84
C ASN A 67 1.32 -8.99 7.48
N GLY A 68 1.03 -10.30 7.49
CA GLY A 68 0.80 -11.09 6.28
C GLY A 68 -0.35 -10.58 5.41
N ALA A 69 -1.48 -10.15 6.01
CA ALA A 69 -2.59 -9.58 5.27
C ALA A 69 -2.23 -8.23 4.64
N ALA A 70 -1.47 -7.39 5.37
CA ALA A 70 -1.00 -6.10 4.87
C ALA A 70 -0.03 -6.28 3.68
N LEU A 71 0.91 -7.23 3.77
CA LEU A 71 1.82 -7.57 2.68
C LEU A 71 1.06 -8.11 1.45
N ALA A 72 0.11 -9.02 1.66
CA ALA A 72 -0.71 -9.57 0.58
C ALA A 72 -1.52 -8.49 -0.14
N LEU A 73 -2.05 -7.50 0.60
CA LEU A 73 -2.74 -6.36 -0.01
C LEU A 73 -1.78 -5.51 -0.86
N PHE A 74 -0.60 -5.17 -0.34
CA PHE A 74 0.39 -4.43 -1.12
C PHE A 74 0.77 -5.20 -2.39
N ASP A 75 1.04 -6.51 -2.29
CA ASP A 75 1.38 -7.36 -3.43
C ASP A 75 0.26 -7.39 -4.47
N ALA A 76 -0.99 -7.57 -4.04
CA ALA A 76 -2.15 -7.56 -4.92
C ALA A 76 -2.34 -6.19 -5.60
N THR A 77 -2.17 -5.09 -4.88
CA THR A 77 -2.29 -3.73 -5.44
C THR A 77 -1.18 -3.44 -6.44
N ILE A 78 0.07 -3.81 -6.13
CA ILE A 78 1.22 -3.64 -7.03
C ILE A 78 0.99 -4.45 -8.31
N ALA A 79 0.63 -5.73 -8.21
CA ALA A 79 0.37 -6.57 -9.37
C ALA A 79 -0.76 -6.01 -10.26
N ARG A 80 -1.84 -5.54 -9.64
CA ARG A 80 -2.99 -4.94 -10.34
C ARG A 80 -2.62 -3.66 -11.08
N LEU A 81 -1.81 -2.78 -10.49
CA LEU A 81 -1.37 -1.55 -11.14
C LEU A 81 -0.33 -1.84 -12.23
N ALA A 82 0.61 -2.76 -11.99
CA ALA A 82 1.59 -3.18 -12.99
C ALA A 82 0.92 -3.80 -14.22
N ALA A 83 -0.15 -4.59 -14.03
CA ALA A 83 -0.91 -5.18 -15.14
C ALA A 83 -1.67 -4.15 -15.99
N ARG A 84 -1.91 -2.93 -15.50
CA ARG A 84 -2.55 -1.84 -16.25
C ARG A 84 -1.57 -0.96 -17.02
N LEU A 85 -0.27 -1.16 -16.82
CA LEU A 85 0.79 -0.43 -17.52
C LEU A 85 1.30 -1.17 -18.78
N HIS A 86 0.81 -2.39 -19.01
CA HIS A 86 0.98 -3.18 -20.24
C HIS A 86 -0.30 -3.14 -21.08
#